data_AF-A0AAU4EI24-F1
#
_entry.id   AF-A0AAU4EI24-F1
#
_cell.length_a   1.000
_cell.length_b   1.000
_cell.length_c   1.000
_cell.angle_alpha   90.00
_cell.angle_beta   90.00
_cell.angle_gamma   90.00
#
_symmetry.space_group_name_H-M   'P 1'
#
loop_
_entity.id
_entity.type
_entity.pdbx_description
1 polymer ?
#
loop_
_entity_poly.entity_id
_entity_poly.type
_entity_poly.pdbx_seq_one_letter_code
_entity_poly.pdbx_strand_id
1 'polypeptide(L)'
;MTRTRIPCPSAQPVYAAVALWRDRCLLDDLGLFNDNRVSTLGNIEVLVRDFVQQPDLGEGTFLSKLRGQLTAAPPGAVQLAAELLYVHLLIARSSTIGGAKKLQQVRTVLGFAG
;
A
#
# COMPACT_ATOMS: atom_id res chain seq x y z
N MET A 1 -25.32 -6.83 35.37
CA MET A 1 -25.19 -6.50 33.93
C MET A 1 -23.87 -7.09 33.43
N THR A 2 -23.92 -8.24 32.76
CA THR A 2 -22.72 -8.95 32.27
C THR A 2 -22.20 -8.24 31.04
N ARG A 3 -21.03 -7.62 31.14
CA ARG A 3 -20.37 -6.94 30.03
C ARG A 3 -19.78 -8.00 29.10
N THR A 4 -20.48 -8.34 28.03
CA THR A 4 -19.98 -9.25 26.99
C THR A 4 -18.67 -8.67 26.44
N ARG A 5 -17.54 -9.33 26.73
CA ARG A 5 -16.28 -9.01 26.06
C ARG A 5 -16.40 -9.49 24.62
N ILE A 6 -16.56 -8.54 23.69
CA ILE A 6 -16.40 -8.82 22.26
C ILE A 6 -14.93 -9.21 22.05
N PRO A 7 -14.63 -10.44 21.59
CA PRO A 7 -13.25 -10.81 21.29
C PRO A 7 -12.74 -9.91 20.16
N CYS A 8 -11.68 -9.17 20.41
CA CYS A 8 -10.97 -8.49 19.34
C CYS A 8 -10.34 -9.56 18.43
N PRO A 9 -10.47 -9.45 17.10
CA PRO A 9 -9.78 -10.35 16.18
C PRO A 9 -8.26 -10.30 16.45
N SER A 10 -7.57 -11.43 16.30
CA SER A 10 -6.13 -11.47 16.55
C SER A 10 -5.37 -10.58 15.56
N ALA A 11 -4.28 -9.98 16.01
CA ALA A 11 -3.35 -9.24 15.14
C ALA A 11 -2.41 -10.16 14.35
N GLN A 12 -2.50 -11.48 14.55
CA GLN A 12 -1.59 -12.47 14.00
C GLN A 12 -1.54 -12.47 12.45
N PRO A 13 -2.66 -12.33 11.72
CA PRO A 13 -2.62 -12.18 10.26
C PRO A 13 -1.88 -10.91 9.80
N VAL A 14 -1.98 -9.82 10.59
CA VAL A 14 -1.25 -8.58 10.31
C VAL A 14 0.26 -8.80 10.49
N TYR A 15 0.67 -9.44 11.59
CA TYR A 15 2.09 -9.74 11.81
C TYR A 15 2.66 -10.68 10.75
N ALA A 16 1.90 -11.68 10.30
CA ALA A 16 2.31 -12.56 9.21
C ALA A 16 2.51 -11.79 7.90
N ALA A 17 1.59 -10.88 7.54
CA ALA A 17 1.72 -10.04 6.36
C ALA A 17 2.92 -9.08 6.43
N VAL A 18 3.17 -8.49 7.61
CA VAL A 18 4.34 -7.61 7.82
C VAL A 18 5.66 -8.38 7.77
N ALA A 19 5.70 -9.62 8.27
CA ALA A 19 6.87 -10.48 8.15
C ALA A 19 7.19 -10.80 6.67
N LEU A 20 6.17 -11.12 5.88
CA LEU A 20 6.33 -11.32 4.43
C LEU A 20 6.84 -10.06 3.73
N TRP A 21 6.31 -8.89 4.07
CA TRP A 21 6.79 -7.62 3.53
C TRP A 21 8.25 -7.35 3.92
N ARG A 22 8.63 -7.55 5.18
CA ARG A 22 10.02 -7.40 5.62
C ARG A 22 10.95 -8.29 4.81
N ASP A 23 10.64 -9.58 4.75
CA ASP A 23 11.53 -10.57 4.15
C ASP A 23 11.64 -10.36 2.63
N ARG A 24 10.51 -10.26 1.93
CA ARG A 24 10.52 -10.14 0.48
C ARG A 24 10.96 -8.76 0.00
N CYS A 25 10.45 -7.69 0.61
CA CYS A 25 10.61 -6.35 0.07
C CYS A 25 11.87 -5.66 0.61
N LEU A 26 12.10 -5.71 1.92
CA LEU A 26 13.19 -4.95 2.54
C LEU A 26 14.53 -5.69 2.52
N LEU A 27 14.51 -7.03 2.54
CA LEU A 27 15.74 -7.83 2.51
C LEU A 27 16.11 -8.29 1.09
N ASP A 28 15.13 -8.63 0.26
CA ASP A 28 15.37 -9.26 -1.06
C ASP A 28 15.05 -8.36 -2.28
N ASP A 29 14.58 -7.12 -2.08
CA ASP A 29 14.09 -6.17 -3.11
C ASP A 29 12.92 -6.69 -3.98
N LEU A 30 12.26 -7.77 -3.58
CA LEU A 30 11.16 -8.36 -4.34
C LEU A 30 9.85 -7.59 -4.14
N GLY A 31 8.88 -7.89 -4.99
CA GLY A 31 7.49 -7.50 -4.80
C GLY A 31 6.83 -8.30 -3.69
N LEU A 32 5.92 -7.65 -2.98
CA LEU A 32 5.01 -8.31 -2.06
C LEU A 32 3.98 -9.16 -2.81
N PHE A 33 3.56 -8.75 -4.01
CA PHE A 33 2.50 -9.43 -4.78
C PHE A 33 2.99 -10.37 -5.88
N ASN A 34 4.28 -10.35 -6.21
CA ASN A 34 4.91 -11.21 -7.22
C ASN A 34 6.41 -11.38 -6.94
N ASP A 35 7.08 -12.23 -7.71
CA ASP A 35 8.53 -12.50 -7.57
C ASP A 35 9.42 -11.54 -8.38
N ASN A 36 8.87 -10.45 -8.91
CA ASN A 36 9.68 -9.45 -9.62
C ASN A 36 10.42 -8.54 -8.64
N ARG A 37 11.52 -7.93 -9.08
CA ARG A 37 12.24 -6.89 -8.32
C ARG A 37 11.50 -5.57 -8.37
N VAL A 38 10.70 -5.30 -7.33
CA VAL A 38 9.80 -4.13 -7.25
C VAL A 38 10.23 -3.18 -6.15
N SER A 39 10.71 -3.69 -5.01
CA SER A 39 11.15 -2.89 -3.86
C SER A 39 12.56 -2.31 -3.99
N THR A 40 13.05 -2.23 -5.23
CA THR A 40 14.39 -1.70 -5.56
C THR A 40 14.52 -0.21 -5.23
N LEU A 41 15.75 0.23 -4.96
CA LEU A 41 16.08 1.64 -4.76
C LEU A 41 15.55 2.55 -5.88
N GLY A 42 15.68 2.15 -7.15
CA GLY A 42 15.23 2.98 -8.28
C GLY A 42 13.71 3.25 -8.26
N ASN A 43 12.89 2.25 -7.94
CA ASN A 43 11.45 2.46 -7.79
C ASN A 43 11.13 3.32 -6.55
N ILE A 44 11.87 3.17 -5.46
CA ILE A 44 11.73 4.01 -4.26
C ILE A 44 12.05 5.47 -4.58
N GLU A 45 13.14 5.74 -5.30
CA GLU A 45 13.55 7.10 -5.70
C GLU A 45 12.50 7.78 -6.57
N VAL A 46 11.88 7.05 -7.51
CA VAL A 46 10.74 7.55 -8.28
C VAL A 46 9.60 7.97 -7.34
N LEU A 47 9.21 7.14 -6.38
CA LEU A 47 8.13 7.48 -5.45
C LEU A 47 8.49 8.67 -4.56
N VAL A 48 9.73 8.77 -4.11
CA VAL A 48 10.20 9.93 -3.35
C VAL A 48 10.09 11.21 -4.19
N ARG A 49 10.56 11.17 -5.45
CA ARG A 49 10.51 12.32 -6.36
C ARG A 49 9.07 12.73 -6.68
N ASP A 50 8.23 11.79 -7.10
CA ASP A 50 6.93 12.08 -7.71
C ASP A 50 5.81 12.26 -6.67
N PHE A 51 5.90 11.58 -5.52
CA PHE A 51 4.88 11.65 -4.47
C PHE A 51 5.31 12.52 -3.28
N VAL A 52 6.52 12.31 -2.74
CA VAL A 52 6.97 12.98 -1.51
C VAL A 52 7.46 14.41 -1.79
N GLN A 53 8.29 14.59 -2.82
CA GLN A 53 8.87 15.88 -3.17
C GLN A 53 7.92 16.77 -3.99
N GLN A 54 6.86 16.19 -4.56
CA GLN A 54 5.86 16.90 -5.35
C GLN A 54 4.43 16.67 -4.80
N PRO A 55 4.12 17.16 -3.59
CA PRO A 55 2.80 16.96 -2.99
C PRO A 55 1.70 17.70 -3.77
N ASP A 56 0.63 16.99 -4.13
CA ASP A 56 -0.58 17.61 -4.71
C ASP A 56 -1.47 18.25 -3.62
N LEU A 57 -1.36 19.57 -3.50
CA LEU A 57 -2.15 20.40 -2.58
C LEU A 57 -3.52 20.81 -3.15
N GLY A 58 -3.86 20.40 -4.37
CA GLY A 58 -5.13 20.71 -5.01
C GLY A 58 -6.32 20.00 -4.40
N GLU A 59 -7.47 20.05 -5.07
CA GLU A 59 -8.68 19.34 -4.64
C GLU A 59 -8.68 17.88 -5.09
N GLY A 60 -9.53 17.06 -4.46
CA GLY A 60 -9.76 15.68 -4.87
C GLY A 60 -9.34 14.65 -3.82
N THR A 61 -9.66 13.39 -4.12
CA THR A 61 -9.39 12.27 -3.21
C THR A 61 -7.93 11.87 -3.24
N PHE A 62 -7.44 11.21 -2.17
CA PHE A 62 -6.10 10.63 -2.13
C PHE A 62 -5.77 9.81 -3.39
N LEU A 63 -6.68 8.94 -3.85
CA LEU A 63 -6.44 8.11 -5.04
C LEU A 63 -6.38 8.93 -6.34
N SER A 64 -7.21 9.97 -6.46
CA SER A 64 -7.18 10.87 -7.62
C SER A 64 -5.83 11.60 -7.71
N LYS A 65 -5.34 12.10 -6.58
CA LYS A 65 -4.05 12.79 -6.47
C LYS A 65 -2.88 11.84 -6.73
N LEU A 66 -2.89 10.68 -6.08
CA LEU A 66 -1.87 9.65 -6.26
C LEU A 66 -1.77 9.22 -7.73
N ARG A 67 -2.91 9.07 -8.43
CA ARG A 67 -2.91 8.77 -9.88
C ARG A 67 -2.23 9.87 -10.68
N GLY A 68 -2.54 11.13 -10.39
CA GLY A 68 -1.89 12.28 -11.05
C GLY A 68 -0.38 12.28 -10.84
N GLN A 69 0.05 12.14 -9.58
CA GLN A 69 1.46 12.09 -9.20
C GLN A 69 2.21 10.91 -9.85
N LEU A 70 1.56 9.76 -10.04
CA LEU A 70 2.18 8.56 -10.63
C LEU A 70 1.97 8.41 -12.13
N THR A 71 1.38 9.40 -12.83
CA THR A 71 1.03 9.26 -14.26
C THR A 71 2.24 8.97 -15.16
N ALA A 72 3.43 9.48 -14.81
CA ALA A 72 4.67 9.23 -15.55
C ALA A 72 5.58 8.17 -14.90
N ALA A 73 5.12 7.53 -13.82
CA ALA A 73 5.92 6.55 -13.10
C ALA A 73 5.98 5.21 -13.85
N PRO A 74 7.13 4.51 -13.87
CA PRO A 74 7.22 3.18 -14.44
C PRO A 74 6.32 2.18 -13.71
N PRO A 75 5.88 1.10 -14.37
CA PRO A 75 4.98 0.10 -13.77
C PRO A 75 5.47 -0.48 -12.43
N GLY A 76 6.79 -0.66 -12.28
CA GLY A 76 7.39 -1.14 -11.03
C GLY A 76 7.19 -0.17 -9.86
N ALA A 77 7.31 1.15 -10.08
CA ALA A 77 7.04 2.15 -9.05
C ALA A 77 5.55 2.23 -8.71
N VAL A 78 4.67 2.11 -9.71
CA VAL A 78 3.22 2.04 -9.48
C VAL A 78 2.86 0.81 -8.64
N GLN A 79 3.44 -0.36 -8.94
CA GLN A 79 3.24 -1.56 -8.13
C GLN A 79 3.75 -1.35 -6.70
N LEU A 80 4.95 -0.78 -6.53
CA LEU A 80 5.51 -0.49 -5.21
C LEU A 80 4.59 0.44 -4.39
N ALA A 81 4.01 1.47 -5.01
CA ALA A 81 3.04 2.34 -4.36
C ALA A 81 1.80 1.57 -3.86
N ALA A 82 1.30 0.63 -4.66
CA ALA A 82 0.17 -0.23 -4.26
C ALA A 82 0.52 -1.17 -3.09
N GLU A 83 1.74 -1.71 -3.07
CA GLU A 83 2.24 -2.57 -1.99
C GLU A 83 2.42 -1.79 -0.68
N LEU A 84 2.98 -0.57 -0.74
CA LEU A 84 3.09 0.32 0.42
C LEU A 84 1.71 0.75 0.94
N LEU A 85 0.75 1.01 0.04
CA LEU A 85 -0.64 1.28 0.43
C LEU A 85 -1.27 0.08 1.14
N TYR A 86 -1.02 -1.14 0.67
CA TYR A 86 -1.47 -2.36 1.36
C TYR A 86 -0.92 -2.42 2.79
N VAL A 87 0.39 -2.22 2.97
CA VAL A 87 1.04 -2.21 4.30
C VAL A 87 0.44 -1.13 5.20
N HIS A 88 0.22 0.08 4.67
CA HIS A 88 -0.45 1.16 5.40
C HIS A 88 -1.88 0.77 5.83
N LEU A 89 -2.62 0.06 4.97
CA LEU A 89 -3.98 -0.37 5.26
C LEU A 89 -4.07 -1.54 6.25
N LEU A 90 -2.99 -2.29 6.49
CA LEU A 90 -2.97 -3.36 7.50
C LEU A 90 -3.24 -2.82 8.92
N ILE A 91 -2.68 -1.64 9.25
CA ILE A 91 -2.83 -1.01 10.56
C ILE A 91 -4.10 -0.15 10.67
N ALA A 92 -4.81 0.08 9.56
CA ALA A 92 -6.05 0.86 9.55
C ALA A 92 -7.17 0.10 10.27
N ARG A 93 -7.84 0.77 11.22
CA ARG A 93 -8.95 0.20 12.00
C ARG A 93 -10.10 -0.23 11.08
N SER A 94 -10.62 -1.43 11.32
CA SER A 94 -11.75 -1.98 10.55
C SER A 94 -13.03 -1.15 10.65
N SER A 95 -13.18 -0.37 11.72
CA SER A 95 -14.29 0.60 11.89
C SER A 95 -14.22 1.79 10.95
N THR A 96 -13.03 2.09 10.41
CA THR A 96 -12.80 3.21 9.47
C THR A 96 -12.90 2.74 8.03
N ILE A 97 -12.37 1.56 7.73
CA ILE A 97 -12.35 1.00 6.38
C ILE A 97 -12.45 -0.53 6.42
N GLY A 98 -13.49 -1.06 5.76
CA GLY A 98 -13.71 -2.50 5.64
C GLY A 98 -12.73 -3.18 4.68
N GLY A 99 -12.51 -4.49 4.86
CA GLY A 99 -11.53 -5.26 4.08
C GLY A 99 -11.76 -5.19 2.55
N ALA A 100 -13.01 -5.26 2.09
CA ALA A 100 -13.34 -5.12 0.68
C ALA A 100 -12.92 -3.76 0.11
N LYS A 101 -13.07 -2.69 0.90
CA LYS A 101 -12.68 -1.34 0.50
C LYS A 101 -11.15 -1.18 0.48
N LYS A 102 -10.43 -1.78 1.45
CA LYS A 102 -8.96 -1.85 1.42
C LYS A 102 -8.46 -2.49 0.13
N LEU A 103 -9.01 -3.67 -0.21
CA LEU A 103 -8.66 -4.39 -1.44
C LEU A 103 -9.00 -3.59 -2.70
N GLN A 104 -10.16 -2.91 -2.71
CA GLN A 104 -10.53 -2.02 -3.81
C GLN A 104 -9.47 -0.92 -4.03
N GLN A 105 -9.02 -0.25 -2.96
CA GLN A 105 -8.01 0.82 -3.08
C GLN A 105 -6.69 0.31 -3.64
N VAL A 106 -6.19 -0.84 -3.17
CA VAL A 106 -4.95 -1.45 -3.68
C VAL A 106 -5.09 -1.79 -5.17
N ARG A 107 -6.21 -2.42 -5.56
CA ARG A 107 -6.49 -2.74 -6.97
C ARG A 107 -6.61 -1.51 -7.85
N THR A 108 -7.18 -0.42 -7.34
CA THR A 108 -7.23 0.86 -8.05
C THR A 108 -5.83 1.38 -8.36
N VAL A 109 -4.90 1.35 -7.41
CA VAL A 109 -3.51 1.79 -7.64
C VAL A 109 -2.78 0.87 -8.62
N LEU A 110 -2.96 -0.45 -8.52
CA LEU A 110 -2.40 -1.40 -9.49
C LEU A 110 -2.90 -1.12 -10.92
N GLY A 111 -4.15 -0.66 -11.06
CA GLY A 111 -4.72 -0.27 -12.35
C GLY A 111 -4.20 1.04 -12.93
N PHE A 112 -3.31 1.77 -12.24
CA PHE A 112 -2.63 2.93 -12.82
C PHE A 112 -1.49 2.51 -13.77
N ALA A 113 -0.97 1.29 -13.62
CA ALA A 113 -0.02 0.71 -14.55
C ALA A 113 -0.78 0.17 -15.77
N GLY A 114 -1.15 1.09 -16.66
CA GLY A 114 -1.85 0.81 -17.93
C GLY A 114 -1.20 1.58 -19.06
#